data_AF-A0A927X255-F1
#
_entry.id   AF-A0A927X255-F1
#
_cell.length_a   1.000
_cell.length_b   1.000
_cell.length_c   1.000
_cell.angle_alpha   90.00
_cell.angle_beta   90.00
_cell.angle_gamma   90.00
#
_symmetry.space_group_name_H-M   'P 1'
#
loop_
_entity.id
_entity.type
_entity.pdbx_description
1 polymer ?
#
loop_
_entity_poly.entity_id
_entity_poly.type
_entity_poly.pdbx_seq_one_letter_code
_entity_poly.pdbx_strand_id
1 'polypeptide(L)'
;MKKYGNPLVLLICGNLLLYLLRNYVHVAMIDEIVAVCTAVLLASFGYTLNTPSRLVRKTSSLKKFLVFCLFVALVVYSLGYFEIAALTNVLNLLGFGRLFMYMMYVYLGFAFAG
;
A
#
# COMPACT_ATOMS: atom_id res chain seq x y z
N MET A 1 -0.59 -21.75 -12.87
CA MET A 1 -1.74 -20.98 -12.36
C MET A 1 -1.78 -20.79 -10.83
N LYS A 2 -1.17 -21.65 -10.00
CA LYS A 2 -1.17 -21.52 -8.52
C LYS A 2 -0.46 -20.28 -7.92
N LYS A 3 0.29 -19.50 -8.72
CA LYS A 3 1.13 -18.38 -8.25
C LYS A 3 0.40 -17.05 -8.07
N TYR A 4 -0.75 -16.86 -8.73
CA TYR A 4 -1.52 -15.60 -8.71
C TYR A 4 -2.85 -15.70 -7.95
N GLY A 5 -3.23 -16.90 -7.48
CA GLY A 5 -4.45 -17.09 -6.69
C GLY A 5 -4.39 -16.39 -5.33
N ASN A 6 -3.28 -16.55 -4.59
CA ASN A 6 -3.08 -15.92 -3.30
C ASN A 6 -3.16 -14.39 -3.31
N PRO A 7 -2.48 -13.65 -4.22
CA PRO A 7 -2.57 -12.19 -4.25
C PRO A 7 -4.00 -11.69 -4.57
N LEU A 8 -4.74 -12.37 -5.45
CA LEU A 8 -6.13 -12.01 -5.76
C LEU A 8 -7.07 -12.28 -4.59
N VAL A 9 -6.94 -13.42 -3.92
CA VAL A 9 -7.75 -13.74 -2.73
C VAL A 9 -7.46 -12.76 -1.60
N LEU A 10 -6.20 -12.35 -1.41
CA LEU A 10 -5.81 -11.35 -0.42
C LEU A 10 -6.47 -9.99 -0.69
N LEU A 11 -6.52 -9.56 -1.96
CA LEU A 11 -7.21 -8.33 -2.35
C LEU A 11 -8.73 -8.40 -2.10
N ILE A 12 -9.37 -9.49 -2.54
CA ILE A 12 -10.82 -9.65 -2.43
C ILE A 12 -11.24 -9.75 -0.96
N CYS A 13 -10.62 -10.64 -0.19
CA CYS A 13 -10.94 -10.83 1.22
C CYS A 13 -10.57 -9.61 2.06
N GLY A 14 -9.41 -9.01 1.81
CA GLY A 14 -8.97 -7.84 2.56
C GLY A 14 -9.84 -6.62 2.29
N ASN A 15 -10.26 -6.38 1.03
CA ASN A 15 -11.16 -5.27 0.73
C ASN A 15 -12.58 -5.50 1.31
N LEU A 16 -13.05 -6.75 1.33
CA LEU A 16 -14.32 -7.10 1.98
C LEU A 16 -14.27 -6.84 3.49
N LEU A 17 -13.15 -7.20 4.15
CA LEU A 17 -12.92 -6.88 5.56
C LEU A 17 -12.87 -5.37 5.80
N LEU A 18 -12.22 -4.59 4.95
CA LEU A 18 -12.19 -3.13 5.06
C LEU A 18 -13.58 -2.50 4.91
N TYR A 19 -14.38 -3.01 3.97
CA TYR A 19 -15.77 -2.58 3.79
C TYR A 19 -16.63 -2.87 5.03
N LEU A 20 -16.50 -4.07 5.59
CA LEU A 20 -17.17 -4.44 6.84
C LEU A 20 -16.69 -3.55 8.00
N LEU A 21 -15.39 -3.34 8.13
CA LEU A 21 -14.81 -2.53 9.19
C LEU A 21 -15.35 -1.09 9.12
N ARG A 22 -15.36 -0.49 7.94
CA ARG A 22 -15.86 0.89 7.73
C ARG A 22 -17.34 1.06 8.06
N ASN A 23 -18.17 0.08 7.72
CA ASN A 23 -19.62 0.20 7.86
C ASN A 23 -20.14 -0.25 9.24
N TYR A 24 -19.40 -1.11 9.95
CA TYR A 24 -19.85 -1.65 11.23
C TYR A 24 -19.16 -0.99 12.44
N VAL A 25 -17.95 -0.45 12.28
CA VAL A 25 -17.21 0.21 13.37
C VAL A 25 -17.38 1.72 13.29
N HIS A 26 -18.11 2.28 14.24
CA HIS A 26 -18.41 3.71 14.32
C HIS A 26 -17.44 4.40 15.29
N VAL A 27 -16.20 4.61 14.83
CA VAL A 27 -15.16 5.32 15.58
C VAL A 27 -14.74 6.55 14.77
N ALA A 28 -14.47 7.68 15.43
CA ALA A 28 -14.14 8.95 14.76
C ALA A 28 -12.93 8.85 13.79
N MET A 29 -12.01 7.93 14.06
CA MET A 29 -10.80 7.69 13.26
C MET A 29 -10.95 6.52 12.26
N ILE A 30 -12.17 6.04 11.99
CA ILE A 30 -12.38 4.84 11.17
C ILE A 30 -11.83 5.01 9.74
N ASP A 31 -11.98 6.19 9.13
CA ASP A 31 -11.49 6.45 7.77
C ASP A 31 -9.95 6.47 7.72
N GLU A 32 -9.28 6.99 8.76
CA GLU A 32 -7.81 6.96 8.88
C GLU A 32 -7.31 5.52 9.04
N ILE A 33 -7.97 4.73 9.91
CA ILE A 33 -7.64 3.32 10.14
C ILE A 33 -7.82 2.53 8.84
N VAL A 34 -8.94 2.72 8.13
CA VAL A 34 -9.20 2.06 6.85
C VAL A 34 -8.14 2.47 5.81
N ALA A 35 -7.71 3.73 5.77
CA ALA A 35 -6.66 4.18 4.85
C ALA A 35 -5.32 3.48 5.13
N VAL A 36 -4.89 3.39 6.40
CA VAL A 36 -3.66 2.68 6.80
C VAL A 36 -3.77 1.19 6.45
N CYS A 37 -4.88 0.54 6.80
CA CYS A 37 -5.09 -0.86 6.48
C CYS A 37 -5.13 -1.11 4.97
N THR A 38 -5.68 -0.19 4.18
CA THR A 38 -5.64 -0.25 2.70
C THR A 38 -4.21 -0.18 2.18
N ALA A 39 -3.39 0.73 2.70
CA ALA A 39 -1.98 0.85 2.31
C ALA A 39 -1.19 -0.43 2.64
N VAL A 40 -1.41 -1.01 3.82
CA VAL A 40 -0.78 -2.28 4.25
C VAL A 40 -1.23 -3.45 3.37
N LEU A 41 -2.51 -3.51 3.00
CA LEU A 41 -3.06 -4.54 2.13
C LEU A 41 -2.45 -4.46 0.73
N LEU A 42 -2.36 -3.26 0.15
CA LEU A 42 -1.75 -3.04 -1.17
C LEU A 42 -0.23 -3.33 -1.16
N ALA A 43 0.47 -2.96 -0.10
CA ALA A 43 1.87 -3.33 0.07
C ALA A 43 2.05 -4.85 0.22
N SER A 44 1.17 -5.51 0.98
CA SER A 44 1.18 -6.98 1.12
C SER A 44 0.90 -7.66 -0.21
N PHE A 45 -0.02 -7.12 -1.01
CA PHE A 45 -0.27 -7.56 -2.39
C PHE A 45 1.00 -7.41 -3.25
N GLY A 46 1.65 -6.25 -3.24
CA GLY A 46 2.92 -6.03 -3.92
C GLY A 46 4.02 -7.00 -3.50
N TYR A 47 4.12 -7.27 -2.20
CA TYR A 47 5.07 -8.22 -1.63
C TYR A 47 4.83 -9.64 -2.15
N THR A 48 3.57 -10.08 -2.17
CA THR A 48 3.20 -11.41 -2.68
C THR A 48 3.45 -11.57 -4.18
N LEU A 49 3.36 -10.49 -4.98
CA LEU A 49 3.69 -10.51 -6.41
C LEU A 49 5.17 -10.79 -6.67
N ASN A 50 6.05 -10.20 -5.86
CA ASN A 50 7.49 -10.39 -6.02
C ASN A 50 8.04 -11.56 -5.22
N THR A 51 7.21 -12.39 -4.57
CA THR A 51 7.70 -13.53 -3.79
C THR A 51 8.27 -14.59 -4.74
N PRO A 52 9.61 -14.73 -4.91
CA PRO A 52 10.17 -15.73 -5.78
C PRO A 52 10.27 -17.03 -4.99
N SER A 53 9.82 -18.12 -5.57
CA SER A 53 10.20 -19.45 -5.11
C SER A 53 11.73 -19.56 -5.20
N ARG A 54 12.43 -19.51 -4.06
CA ARG A 54 13.87 -19.76 -3.89
C ARG A 54 14.80 -18.99 -4.82
N LEU A 55 15.16 -17.77 -4.48
CA LEU A 55 16.54 -17.32 -4.61
C LEU A 55 16.72 -16.09 -3.74
N VAL A 56 17.25 -16.32 -2.54
CA VAL A 56 17.61 -15.30 -1.54
C VAL A 56 18.66 -14.39 -2.17
N ARG A 57 18.23 -13.35 -2.88
CA ARG A 57 19.10 -12.20 -3.12
C ARG A 57 19.31 -11.54 -1.77
N LYS A 58 20.56 -11.54 -1.32
CA LYS A 58 21.00 -10.90 -0.08
C LYS A 58 20.89 -9.39 -0.27
N THR A 59 19.68 -8.85 -0.16
CA THR A 59 19.46 -7.41 -0.22
C THR A 59 19.96 -6.77 1.06
N SER A 60 20.80 -5.75 0.92
CA SER A 60 21.31 -4.94 2.03
C SER A 60 20.15 -4.44 2.91
N SER A 61 20.25 -4.69 4.22
CA SER A 61 19.24 -4.29 5.22
C SER A 61 18.87 -2.81 5.13
N LEU A 62 19.81 -1.96 4.69
CA LEU A 62 19.62 -0.54 4.46
C LEU A 62 18.56 -0.22 3.40
N LYS A 63 18.45 -1.03 2.34
CA LYS A 63 17.43 -0.81 1.29
C LYS A 63 16.03 -1.07 1.82
N LYS A 64 15.88 -2.09 2.67
CA LYS A 64 14.61 -2.42 3.32
C LYS A 64 14.19 -1.34 4.31
N PHE A 65 15.14 -0.81 5.08
CA PHE A 65 14.88 0.31 5.98
C PHE A 65 14.43 1.58 5.21
N LEU A 66 15.08 1.89 4.08
CA LEU A 66 14.71 3.03 3.25
C LEU A 66 13.32 2.87 2.64
N VAL A 67 12.97 1.69 2.13
CA VAL A 67 11.63 1.37 1.61
C VAL A 67 10.57 1.49 2.72
N PHE A 68 10.86 1.00 3.92
CA PHE A 68 9.94 1.13 5.06
C PHE A 68 9.73 2.61 5.46
N CYS A 69 10.81 3.39 5.53
CA CYS A 69 10.74 4.81 5.83
C CYS A 69 9.92 5.57 4.78
N LEU A 70 10.12 5.24 3.49
CA LEU A 70 9.37 5.83 2.38
C LEU A 70 7.88 5.43 2.42
N PHE A 71 7.57 4.17 2.79
CA PHE A 71 6.20 3.72 2.99
C PHE A 71 5.49 4.50 4.11
N VAL A 72 6.14 4.67 5.27
CA VAL A 72 5.58 5.46 6.38
C VAL A 72 5.35 6.91 5.93
N ALA A 73 6.31 7.53 5.25
CA ALA A 73 6.16 8.88 4.72
C ALA A 73 4.97 9.00 3.76
N LEU A 74 4.76 8.00 2.89
CA LEU A 74 3.65 7.99 1.93
C LEU A 74 2.28 7.80 2.61
N VAL A 75 2.21 7.02 3.70
CA VAL A 75 0.99 6.87 4.51
C VAL A 75 0.66 8.19 5.21
N VAL A 76 1.65 8.85 5.81
CA VAL A 76 1.48 10.16 6.46
C VAL A 76 1.03 11.22 5.44
N TYR A 77 1.59 11.21 4.22
CA TYR A 77 1.15 12.07 3.12
C TYR A 77 -0.31 11.78 2.72
N SER A 78 -0.72 10.51 2.64
CA SER A 78 -2.10 10.13 2.30
C SER A 78 -3.13 10.56 3.32
N LEU A 79 -2.75 10.66 4.59
CA LEU A 79 -3.60 11.09 5.69
C LEU A 79 -3.75 12.61 5.73
N GLY A 80 -3.05 13.37 4.87
CA GLY A 80 -3.14 14.82 4.81
C GLY A 80 -2.36 15.55 5.92
N TYR A 81 -1.54 14.84 6.71
CA TYR A 81 -0.69 15.47 7.73
C TYR A 81 0.43 16.32 7.13
N PHE A 82 0.78 16.07 5.86
CA PHE A 82 1.71 16.88 5.08
C PHE A 82 1.16 17.07 3.66
N GLU A 83 0.87 18.30 3.27
CA GLU A 83 0.46 18.62 1.91
C GLU A 83 1.58 19.33 1.15
N ILE A 84 2.02 18.71 0.04
CA ILE A 84 2.89 19.35 -0.94
C ILE A 84 1.97 19.85 -2.06
N ALA A 85 1.58 21.12 -2.02
CA ALA A 85 0.63 21.72 -2.97
C ALA A 85 1.00 21.48 -4.45
N ALA A 86 2.30 21.46 -4.77
CA ALA A 86 2.80 21.16 -6.11
C ALA A 86 2.45 19.73 -6.57
N LEU A 87 2.56 18.74 -5.67
CA LEU A 87 2.29 17.35 -5.99
C LEU A 87 0.77 17.12 -6.14
N THR A 88 -0.03 17.73 -5.26
CA THR A 88 -1.49 17.66 -5.30
C THR A 88 -2.07 18.27 -6.59
N ASN A 89 -1.52 19.41 -7.03
CA ASN A 89 -1.93 20.05 -8.28
C ASN A 89 -1.61 19.20 -9.50
N VAL A 90 -0.41 18.63 -9.60
CA VAL A 90 -0.02 17.76 -10.72
C VAL A 90 -0.86 16.48 -10.75
N LEU A 91 -1.11 15.87 -9.59
CA LEU A 91 -1.90 14.66 -9.46
C LEU A 91 -3.39 14.85 -9.81
N ASN A 92 -3.96 16.01 -9.44
CA ASN A 92 -5.33 16.37 -9.81
C ASN A 92 -5.47 16.71 -11.29
N LEU A 93 -4.46 17.36 -11.88
CA LEU A 93 -4.42 17.70 -13.31
C LEU A 93 -4.37 16.45 -14.19
N LEU A 94 -3.71 15.41 -13.68
CA LEU A 94 -3.59 14.08 -14.31
C LEU A 94 -4.80 13.17 -14.06
N GLY A 95 -5.74 13.55 -13.18
CA GLY A 95 -6.89 12.70 -12.80
C GLY A 95 -6.52 11.40 -12.06
N PHE A 96 -5.26 11.26 -11.65
CA PHE A 96 -4.68 10.02 -11.09
C PHE A 96 -4.49 10.06 -9.56
N GLY A 97 -4.92 11.11 -8.86
CA GLY A 97 -4.55 11.38 -7.46
C GLY A 97 -4.47 10.16 -6.52
N ARG A 98 -5.60 9.49 -6.27
CA ARG A 98 -5.61 8.31 -5.38
C ARG A 98 -5.03 7.05 -6.02
N LEU A 99 -5.16 6.92 -7.34
CA LEU A 99 -4.71 5.74 -8.07
C LEU A 99 -3.17 5.65 -8.08
N PHE A 100 -2.49 6.79 -8.25
CA PHE A 100 -1.03 6.90 -8.15
C PHE A 100 -0.53 6.46 -6.77
N MET A 101 -1.19 6.91 -5.70
CA MET A 101 -0.86 6.51 -4.32
C MET A 101 -1.00 4.99 -4.12
N TYR A 102 -2.08 4.39 -4.63
CA TYR A 102 -2.27 2.95 -4.56
C TYR A 102 -1.20 2.17 -5.34
N MET A 103 -0.84 2.63 -6.54
CA MET A 103 0.25 2.03 -7.30
C MET A 103 1.59 2.13 -6.55
N MET A 104 1.82 3.22 -5.83
CA MET A 104 3.03 3.40 -5.03
C MET A 104 3.08 2.46 -3.82
N TYR A 105 1.98 2.21 -3.13
CA TYR A 105 1.93 1.19 -2.08
C TYR A 105 2.24 -0.21 -2.61
N VAL A 106 1.67 -0.57 -3.77
CA VAL A 106 1.97 -1.87 -4.42
C VAL A 106 3.44 -1.96 -4.81
N TYR A 107 4.01 -0.90 -5.39
CA TYR A 107 5.42 -0.86 -5.77
C TYR A 107 6.37 -0.96 -4.56
N LEU A 108 6.06 -0.27 -3.46
CA LEU A 108 6.85 -0.35 -2.22
C LEU A 108 6.82 -1.76 -1.63
N GLY A 109 5.64 -2.40 -1.64
CA GLY A 109 5.50 -3.81 -1.27
C GLY A 109 6.35 -4.74 -2.13
N PHE A 110 6.31 -4.54 -3.45
CA PHE A 110 7.12 -5.28 -4.42
C PHE A 110 8.63 -5.08 -4.19
N ALA A 111 9.06 -3.84 -3.99
CA ALA A 111 10.46 -3.48 -3.73
C ALA A 111 10.97 -3.99 -2.38
N PHE A 112 10.08 -4.18 -1.39
CA PHE A 112 10.42 -4.75 -0.09
C PHE A 112 10.70 -6.27 -0.15
N ALA A 113 10.03 -6.97 -1.07
CA ALA A 113 10.18 -8.41 -1.28
C ALA A 113 11.43 -8.81 -2.10
N GLY A 114 11.92 -7.92 -2.96
CA GLY A 114 13.05 -8.16 -3.88
C GLY A 114 14.39 -7.79 -3.29
#